data_AF-A0A1A8RJX8-F1
#
_entry.id   AF-A0A1A8RJX8-F1
#
_cell.length_a   1.000
_cell.length_b   1.000
_cell.length_c   1.000
_cell.angle_alpha   90.00
_cell.angle_beta   90.00
_cell.angle_gamma   90.00
#
_symmetry.space_group_name_H-M   'P 1'
#
loop_
_entity.id
_entity.type
_entity.pdbx_description
1 polymer ?
#
loop_
_entity_poly.entity_id
_entity_poly.type
_entity_poly.pdbx_seq_one_letter_code
_entity_poly.pdbx_strand_id
1 'polypeptide(L)'
;YLAFILDTLVFAFSKYQHKNLLILYDAIGTLADSVGHHLNKPEYILMLMPPLIQKWNQLKDEDKDLFPLLECLSSVATALQSGFLPYCEPVYQRCVNLVQKTLAQAMLHQSQPDQYEAPDKDFMIVALDLLSGLAEGLGGTIEQLVARSNILTLLYQCMQDKMPEVRQSSFALLGDLTKACFQHVKPCIADFMPILGTNLNPELISVCNNATWAIGEISIQMGPEMQPYIAMVLHQLVEIINRPNTPKTLLENTGTTRW
;
A
#
# COMPACT_ATOMS: atom_id res chain seq x y z
N TYR A 1 17.78 -22.35 -10.56
CA TYR A 1 18.56 -21.14 -10.19
C TYR A 1 17.96 -20.42 -8.98
N LEU A 2 16.64 -20.18 -8.90
CA LEU A 2 16.02 -19.46 -7.77
C LEU A 2 16.37 -20.02 -6.37
N ALA A 3 16.32 -21.34 -6.19
CA ALA A 3 16.72 -21.98 -4.93
C ALA A 3 18.13 -21.59 -4.46
N PHE A 4 19.11 -21.58 -5.37
CA PHE A 4 20.50 -21.22 -5.06
C PHE A 4 20.65 -19.72 -4.71
N ILE A 5 19.87 -18.86 -5.37
CA ILE A 5 19.83 -17.42 -5.05
C ILE A 5 19.27 -17.25 -3.63
N LEU A 6 18.15 -17.89 -3.32
CA LEU A 6 17.52 -17.82 -2.00
C LEU A 6 18.43 -18.38 -0.91
N ASP A 7 19.11 -19.51 -1.12
CA ASP A 7 20.09 -20.03 -0.16
C ASP A 7 21.17 -18.99 0.18
N THR A 8 21.66 -18.25 -0.83
CA THR A 8 22.69 -17.22 -0.65
C THR A 8 22.15 -16.02 0.13
N LEU A 9 20.95 -15.53 -0.22
CA LEU A 9 20.30 -14.41 0.48
C LEU A 9 19.93 -14.77 1.92
N VAL A 10 19.40 -15.98 2.13
CA VAL A 10 19.03 -16.47 3.46
C VAL A 10 20.25 -16.67 4.34
N PHE A 11 21.35 -17.19 3.78
CA PHE A 11 22.63 -17.28 4.49
C PHE A 11 23.14 -15.90 4.92
N ALA A 12 22.95 -14.86 4.11
CA ALA A 12 23.40 -13.50 4.40
C ALA A 12 22.77 -12.91 5.67
N PHE A 13 21.54 -13.28 6.04
CA PHE A 13 20.94 -12.87 7.32
C PHE A 13 21.79 -13.23 8.55
N SER A 14 22.54 -14.34 8.47
CA SER A 14 23.41 -14.80 9.57
C SER A 14 24.79 -14.13 9.59
N LYS A 15 25.16 -13.44 8.50
CA LYS A 15 26.49 -12.84 8.30
C LYS A 15 26.48 -11.33 8.31
N TYR A 16 25.41 -10.73 7.80
CA TYR A 16 25.35 -9.30 7.57
C TYR A 16 25.14 -8.55 8.87
N GLN A 17 25.90 -7.48 9.02
CA GLN A 17 25.69 -6.48 10.05
C GLN A 17 24.64 -5.48 9.59
N HIS A 18 24.18 -4.65 10.53
CA HIS A 18 23.03 -3.77 10.39
C HIS A 18 22.94 -3.02 9.03
N LYS A 19 23.98 -2.29 8.57
CA LYS A 19 23.92 -1.57 7.27
C LYS A 19 23.71 -2.48 6.05
N ASN A 20 24.36 -3.65 6.04
CA ASN A 20 24.26 -4.58 4.90
C ASN A 20 22.92 -5.31 4.91
N LEU A 21 22.30 -5.44 6.09
CA LEU A 21 20.99 -6.05 6.23
C LEU A 21 19.90 -5.21 5.54
N LEU A 22 20.03 -3.88 5.54
CA LEU A 22 19.08 -3.00 4.82
C LEU A 22 19.12 -3.28 3.31
N ILE A 23 20.32 -3.36 2.74
CA ILE A 23 20.52 -3.70 1.31
C ILE A 23 20.01 -5.11 1.00
N LEU A 24 20.11 -6.03 1.96
CA LEU A 24 19.59 -7.39 1.81
C LEU A 24 18.05 -7.39 1.69
N TYR A 25 17.34 -6.53 2.42
CA TYR A 25 15.90 -6.40 2.27
C TYR A 25 15.52 -5.91 0.88
N ASP A 26 16.19 -4.87 0.37
CA ASP A 26 15.97 -4.35 -0.99
C ASP A 26 16.22 -5.43 -2.05
N ALA A 27 17.27 -6.23 -1.89
CA ALA A 27 17.60 -7.32 -2.81
C ALA A 27 16.53 -8.42 -2.81
N ILE A 28 15.97 -8.75 -1.64
CA ILE A 28 14.88 -9.72 -1.51
C ILE A 28 13.58 -9.17 -2.12
N GLY A 29 13.23 -7.91 -1.83
CA GLY A 29 12.07 -7.25 -2.42
C GLY A 29 12.15 -7.23 -3.95
N THR A 30 13.29 -6.78 -4.48
CA THR A 30 13.54 -6.76 -5.92
C THR A 30 13.48 -8.16 -6.54
N LEU A 31 13.99 -9.19 -5.85
CA LEU A 31 13.86 -10.57 -6.30
C LEU A 31 12.39 -10.99 -6.36
N ALA A 32 11.60 -10.67 -5.34
CA ALA A 32 10.18 -10.99 -5.28
C ALA A 32 9.41 -10.31 -6.43
N ASP A 33 9.66 -9.03 -6.70
CA ASP A 33 9.06 -8.31 -7.82
C ASP A 33 9.47 -8.92 -9.18
N SER A 34 10.72 -9.37 -9.29
CA SER A 34 11.26 -9.92 -10.55
C SER A 34 10.71 -11.31 -10.89
N VAL A 35 10.50 -12.16 -9.88
CA VAL A 35 10.05 -13.55 -10.11
C VAL A 35 8.55 -13.74 -9.88
N GLY A 36 7.90 -12.82 -9.17
CA GLY A 36 6.49 -12.86 -8.81
C GLY A 36 6.07 -14.19 -8.20
N HIS A 37 4.94 -14.73 -8.68
CA HIS A 37 4.34 -15.98 -8.19
C HIS A 37 5.26 -17.22 -8.23
N HIS A 38 6.39 -17.19 -8.96
CA HIS A 38 7.37 -18.28 -8.92
C HIS A 38 8.04 -18.42 -7.54
N LEU A 39 7.98 -17.39 -6.69
CA LEU A 39 8.44 -17.43 -5.30
C LEU A 39 7.47 -18.21 -4.39
N ASN A 40 6.20 -18.35 -4.80
CA ASN A 40 5.16 -19.04 -4.03
C ASN A 40 5.29 -20.57 -4.11
N LYS A 41 6.34 -21.11 -3.47
CA LYS A 41 6.55 -22.54 -3.26
C LYS A 41 6.84 -22.82 -1.79
N PRO A 42 6.30 -23.92 -1.22
CA PRO A 42 6.49 -24.23 0.20
C PRO A 42 7.96 -24.21 0.64
N GLU A 43 8.86 -24.76 -0.17
CA GLU A 43 10.30 -24.80 0.12
C GLU A 43 10.95 -23.41 0.19
N TYR A 44 10.50 -22.45 -0.63
CA TYR A 44 11.03 -21.09 -0.65
C TYR A 44 10.46 -20.25 0.49
N ILE A 45 9.17 -20.41 0.77
CA ILE A 45 8.48 -19.74 1.89
C ILE A 45 9.10 -20.16 3.23
N LEU A 46 9.29 -21.47 3.44
CA LEU A 46 9.88 -22.02 4.66
C LEU A 46 11.34 -21.58 4.86
N MET A 47 12.04 -21.24 3.79
CA MET A 47 13.41 -20.74 3.85
C MET A 47 13.46 -19.23 4.14
N LEU A 48 12.61 -18.45 3.46
CA LEU A 48 12.67 -16.98 3.45
C LEU A 48 11.93 -16.33 4.61
N MET A 49 10.75 -16.83 4.99
CA MET A 49 9.90 -16.17 5.98
C MET A 49 10.47 -16.19 7.40
N PRO A 50 11.06 -17.28 7.92
CA PRO A 50 11.59 -17.30 9.28
C PRO A 50 12.60 -16.17 9.61
N PRO A 51 13.64 -15.90 8.80
CA PRO A 51 14.57 -14.80 9.10
C PRO A 51 13.92 -13.42 8.99
N LEU A 52 12.99 -13.21 8.05
CA LEU A 52 12.24 -11.94 7.94
C LEU A 52 11.36 -11.69 9.18
N ILE A 53 10.60 -12.70 9.62
CA ILE A 53 9.75 -12.61 10.81
C ILE A 53 10.59 -12.45 12.09
N GLN A 54 11.76 -13.08 12.14
CA GLN A 54 12.69 -12.87 13.26
C GLN A 54 13.10 -11.40 13.36
N LYS A 55 13.42 -10.75 12.24
CA LYS A 55 13.78 -9.33 12.21
C LYS A 55 12.59 -8.42 12.49
N TRP A 56 11.43 -8.74 11.94
CA TRP A 56 10.17 -8.06 12.25
C TRP A 56 9.90 -7.98 13.76
N ASN A 57 10.06 -9.10 14.47
CA ASN A 57 9.83 -9.17 15.92
C ASN A 57 10.89 -8.44 16.76
N GLN A 58 12.06 -8.13 16.18
CA GLN A 58 13.15 -7.43 16.88
C GLN A 58 13.01 -5.91 16.80
N LEU A 59 12.52 -5.39 15.68
CA LEU A 59 12.41 -3.96 15.43
C LEU A 59 11.22 -3.36 16.20
N LYS A 60 11.41 -2.17 16.75
CA LYS A 60 10.34 -1.39 17.42
C LYS A 60 9.61 -0.53 16.39
N ASP A 61 8.43 -0.04 16.76
CA ASP A 61 7.59 0.78 15.88
C ASP A 61 8.20 2.15 15.56
N GLU A 62 9.16 2.62 16.36
CA GLU A 62 9.87 3.88 16.18
C GLU A 62 11.21 3.71 15.44
N ASP A 63 11.56 2.48 15.06
CA ASP A 63 12.83 2.16 14.43
C ASP A 63 12.75 2.35 12.90
N LYS A 64 13.58 3.24 12.36
CA LYS A 64 13.63 3.53 10.91
C LYS A 64 14.11 2.35 10.07
N ASP A 65 14.72 1.35 10.70
CA ASP A 65 15.05 0.08 10.06
C ASP A 65 13.81 -0.70 9.60
N LEU A 66 12.63 -0.31 10.06
CA LEU A 66 11.38 -0.83 9.55
C LEU A 66 11.19 -0.50 8.07
N PHE A 67 11.64 0.65 7.55
CA PHE A 67 11.28 1.06 6.19
C PHE A 67 11.68 0.03 5.15
N PRO A 68 12.97 -0.40 5.06
CA PRO A 68 13.35 -1.37 4.04
C PRO A 68 12.76 -2.76 4.30
N LEU A 69 12.49 -3.12 5.57
CA LEU A 69 11.85 -4.39 5.91
C LEU A 69 10.37 -4.41 5.47
N LEU A 70 9.62 -3.33 5.69
CA LEU A 70 8.20 -3.22 5.31
C LEU A 70 8.04 -3.16 3.79
N GLU A 71 8.91 -2.42 3.10
CA GLU A 71 8.97 -2.39 1.63
C GLU A 71 9.26 -3.79 1.07
N CYS A 72 10.27 -4.49 1.62
CA CYS A 72 10.58 -5.88 1.25
C CYS A 72 9.39 -6.82 1.48
N LEU A 73 8.73 -6.72 2.64
CA LEU A 73 7.55 -7.53 2.94
C LEU A 73 6.38 -7.22 2.01
N SER A 74 6.28 -5.99 1.47
CA SER A 74 5.22 -5.63 0.53
C SER A 74 5.36 -6.42 -0.77
N SER A 75 6.56 -6.38 -1.38
CA SER A 75 6.91 -7.18 -2.56
C SER A 75 6.75 -8.69 -2.31
N VAL A 76 7.20 -9.18 -1.14
CA VAL A 76 7.08 -10.59 -0.77
C VAL A 76 5.62 -11.00 -0.60
N ALA A 77 4.78 -10.18 0.03
CA ALA A 77 3.36 -10.47 0.19
C ALA A 77 2.64 -10.59 -1.16
N THR A 78 2.88 -9.65 -2.08
CA THR A 78 2.35 -9.70 -3.44
C THR A 78 2.83 -10.94 -4.20
N ALA A 79 4.12 -11.27 -4.12
CA ALA A 79 4.69 -12.44 -4.80
C ALA A 79 4.22 -13.78 -4.22
N LEU A 80 4.04 -13.87 -2.89
CA LEU A 80 3.62 -15.10 -2.23
C LEU A 80 2.11 -15.34 -2.27
N GLN A 81 1.30 -14.30 -2.50
CA GLN A 81 -0.16 -14.40 -2.55
C GLN A 81 -0.72 -15.18 -1.34
N SER A 82 -1.55 -16.20 -1.57
CA SER A 82 -2.10 -17.08 -0.53
C SER A 82 -1.03 -17.80 0.30
N GLY A 83 0.20 -17.93 -0.19
CA GLY A 83 1.33 -18.45 0.57
C GLY A 83 1.72 -17.57 1.77
N PHE A 84 1.33 -16.29 1.77
CA PHE A 84 1.57 -15.36 2.87
C PHE A 84 0.54 -15.47 4.01
N LEU A 85 -0.56 -16.22 3.82
CA LEU A 85 -1.66 -16.32 4.80
C LEU A 85 -1.22 -16.68 6.23
N PRO A 86 -0.27 -17.59 6.48
CA PRO A 86 0.17 -17.91 7.83
C PRO A 86 0.81 -16.73 8.59
N TYR A 87 1.19 -15.67 7.87
CA TYR A 87 1.93 -14.52 8.40
C TYR A 87 1.12 -13.22 8.38
N CYS A 88 -0.04 -13.19 7.72
CA CYS A 88 -0.70 -11.93 7.36
C CYS A 88 -1.31 -11.18 8.56
N GLU A 89 -1.91 -11.88 9.52
CA GLU A 89 -2.62 -11.24 10.64
C GLU A 89 -1.74 -10.32 11.50
N PRO A 90 -0.57 -10.76 12.03
CA PRO A 90 0.30 -9.88 12.80
C PRO A 90 0.90 -8.74 11.95
N VAL A 91 1.14 -8.98 10.66
CA VAL A 91 1.67 -7.95 9.74
C VAL A 91 0.61 -6.86 9.53
N TYR A 92 -0.61 -7.26 9.16
CA TYR A 92 -1.73 -6.36 8.97
C TYR A 92 -2.01 -5.51 10.21
N GLN A 93 -2.10 -6.14 11.39
CA GLN A 93 -2.41 -5.44 12.63
C GLN A 93 -1.35 -4.39 12.99
N ARG A 94 -0.07 -4.70 12.77
CA ARG A 94 1.01 -3.74 13.04
C ARG A 94 0.93 -2.53 12.10
N CYS A 95 0.67 -2.76 10.81
CA CYS A 95 0.53 -1.66 9.84
C CYS A 95 -0.65 -0.74 10.21
N VAL A 96 -1.82 -1.31 10.53
CA VAL A 96 -2.98 -0.52 10.99
C VAL A 96 -2.62 0.29 12.24
N ASN A 97 -1.90 -0.30 13.20
CA ASN A 97 -1.47 0.39 14.40
C ASN A 97 -0.47 1.52 14.12
N LEU A 98 0.48 1.34 13.20
CA LEU A 98 1.43 2.38 12.79
C LEU A 98 0.68 3.58 12.19
N VAL A 99 -0.22 3.34 11.24
CA VAL A 99 -1.06 4.39 10.64
C VAL A 99 -1.86 5.12 11.72
N GLN A 100 -2.52 4.38 12.62
CA GLN A 100 -3.32 4.96 13.69
C GLN A 100 -2.49 5.82 14.66
N LYS A 101 -1.31 5.35 15.08
CA LYS A 101 -0.40 6.10 15.96
C LYS A 101 0.10 7.37 15.29
N THR A 102 0.55 7.29 14.04
CA THR A 102 1.05 8.44 13.29
C THR A 102 -0.04 9.50 13.11
N LEU A 103 -1.26 9.12 12.76
CA LEU A 103 -2.39 10.05 12.65
C LEU A 103 -2.73 10.70 14.00
N ALA A 104 -2.79 9.91 15.09
CA ALA A 104 -3.06 10.44 16.42
C ALA A 104 -2.00 11.45 16.87
N GLN A 105 -0.71 11.14 16.65
CA GLN A 105 0.39 12.05 16.96
C GLN A 105 0.33 13.33 16.11
N ALA A 106 -0.02 13.22 14.82
CA ALA A 106 -0.20 14.38 13.94
C ALA A 106 -1.30 15.32 14.45
N MET A 107 -2.43 14.75 14.92
CA MET A 107 -3.53 15.53 15.52
C MET A 107 -3.10 16.22 16.81
N LEU A 108 -2.36 15.52 17.68
CA LEU A 108 -1.82 16.11 18.92
C LEU A 108 -0.88 17.26 18.63
N HIS A 109 0.09 17.07 17.72
CA HIS A 109 1.01 18.12 17.28
C HIS A 109 0.26 19.32 16.67
N GLN A 110 -0.77 19.09 15.86
CA GLN A 110 -1.56 20.18 15.28
C GLN A 110 -2.30 21.00 16.36
N SER A 111 -2.78 20.35 17.43
CA SER A 111 -3.50 21.00 18.52
C SER A 111 -2.58 21.73 19.51
N GLN A 112 -1.38 21.17 19.77
CA GLN A 112 -0.43 21.63 20.79
C GLN A 112 1.01 21.46 20.27
N PRO A 113 1.45 22.27 19.30
CA PRO A 113 2.73 22.09 18.62
C PRO A 113 3.94 22.28 19.54
N ASP A 114 3.80 23.04 20.63
CA ASP A 114 4.86 23.26 21.61
C ASP A 114 5.05 22.07 22.58
N GLN A 115 4.07 21.15 22.66
CA GLN A 115 4.09 20.01 23.60
C GLN A 115 4.36 18.67 22.92
N TYR A 116 3.97 18.53 21.65
CA TYR A 116 4.11 17.27 20.90
C TYR A 116 4.91 17.51 19.63
N GLU A 117 5.88 16.64 19.37
CA GLU A 117 6.65 16.66 18.13
C GLU A 117 5.82 16.16 16.95
N ALA A 118 6.07 16.73 15.77
CA ALA A 118 5.50 16.24 14.53
C ALA A 118 5.92 14.79 14.30
N PRO A 119 5.00 13.88 13.93
CA PRO A 119 5.36 12.51 13.65
C PRO A 119 6.14 12.39 12.34
N ASP A 120 7.00 11.38 12.28
CA ASP A 120 7.59 10.93 11.03
C ASP A 120 6.53 10.15 10.23
N LYS A 121 6.10 10.72 9.11
CA LYS A 121 5.03 10.16 8.28
C LYS A 121 5.50 9.01 7.40
N ASP A 122 6.80 8.79 7.28
CA ASP A 122 7.35 7.68 6.50
C ASP A 122 6.84 6.33 7.05
N PHE A 123 6.71 6.19 8.38
CA PHE A 123 6.11 5.00 9.01
C PHE A 123 4.69 4.72 8.53
N MET A 124 3.89 5.77 8.33
CA MET A 124 2.52 5.64 7.84
C MET A 124 2.50 5.28 6.36
N ILE A 125 3.40 5.86 5.55
CA ILE A 125 3.52 5.57 4.12
C ILE A 125 3.88 4.11 3.90
N VAL A 126 4.98 3.61 4.50
CA VAL A 126 5.40 2.21 4.32
C VAL A 126 4.39 1.20 4.89
N ALA A 127 3.64 1.59 5.92
CA ALA A 127 2.56 0.77 6.46
C ALA A 127 1.36 0.68 5.51
N LEU A 128 0.97 1.80 4.87
CA LEU A 128 -0.08 1.83 3.85
C LEU A 128 0.32 1.00 2.62
N ASP A 129 1.58 1.13 2.17
CA ASP A 129 2.09 0.38 1.02
C ASP A 129 2.11 -1.13 1.28
N LEU A 130 2.52 -1.57 2.48
CA LEU A 130 2.46 -2.98 2.86
C LEU A 130 1.01 -3.50 2.98
N LEU A 131 0.07 -2.67 3.48
CA LEU A 131 -1.35 -3.03 3.46
C LEU A 131 -1.87 -3.18 2.02
N SER A 132 -1.40 -2.36 1.09
CA SER A 132 -1.71 -2.47 -0.34
C SER A 132 -1.20 -3.80 -0.90
N GLY A 133 0.07 -4.13 -0.65
CA GLY A 133 0.67 -5.41 -1.08
C GLY A 133 -0.01 -6.64 -0.47
N LEU A 134 -0.47 -6.55 0.78
CA LEU A 134 -1.31 -7.59 1.39
C LEU A 134 -2.66 -7.72 0.69
N ALA A 135 -3.33 -6.61 0.38
CA ALA A 135 -4.62 -6.63 -0.29
C ALA A 135 -4.51 -7.18 -1.73
N GLU A 136 -3.45 -6.80 -2.45
CA GLU A 136 -3.14 -7.30 -3.78
C GLU A 136 -2.81 -8.80 -3.75
N GLY A 137 -1.91 -9.23 -2.87
CA GLY A 137 -1.46 -10.62 -2.78
C GLY A 137 -2.52 -11.58 -2.27
N LEU A 138 -3.24 -11.22 -1.20
CA LEU A 138 -4.24 -12.09 -0.57
C LEU A 138 -5.59 -12.06 -1.28
N GLY A 139 -5.86 -11.00 -2.05
CA GLY A 139 -7.15 -10.74 -2.67
C GLY A 139 -8.29 -10.81 -1.64
N GLY A 140 -9.38 -11.47 -2.00
CA GLY A 140 -10.55 -11.61 -1.13
C GLY A 140 -10.31 -12.28 0.22
N THR A 141 -9.16 -12.94 0.43
CA THR A 141 -8.85 -13.54 1.74
C THR A 141 -8.53 -12.50 2.81
N ILE A 142 -8.17 -11.26 2.42
CA ILE A 142 -7.92 -10.16 3.37
C ILE A 142 -9.22 -9.66 4.04
N GLU A 143 -10.38 -10.02 3.51
CA GLU A 143 -11.70 -9.52 3.90
C GLU A 143 -11.94 -9.59 5.42
N GLN A 144 -11.59 -10.70 6.07
CA GLN A 144 -11.83 -10.88 7.50
C GLN A 144 -10.98 -9.93 8.35
N LEU A 145 -9.78 -9.57 7.90
CA LEU A 145 -8.92 -8.61 8.58
C LEU A 145 -9.48 -7.20 8.44
N VAL A 146 -9.98 -6.85 7.25
CA VAL A 146 -10.65 -5.56 6.99
C VAL A 146 -11.94 -5.43 7.79
N ALA A 147 -12.76 -6.47 7.84
CA ALA A 147 -14.03 -6.47 8.58
C ALA A 147 -13.87 -6.25 10.09
N ARG A 148 -12.71 -6.58 10.65
CA ARG A 148 -12.39 -6.47 12.08
C ARG A 148 -11.51 -5.26 12.42
N SER A 149 -11.23 -4.39 11.46
CA SER A 149 -10.37 -3.22 11.65
C SER A 149 -11.10 -1.91 11.37
N ASN A 150 -10.46 -0.80 11.71
CA ASN A 150 -10.90 0.56 11.41
C ASN A 150 -10.16 1.15 10.19
N ILE A 151 -9.58 0.32 9.33
CA ILE A 151 -8.69 0.79 8.26
C ILE A 151 -9.36 1.80 7.33
N LEU A 152 -10.65 1.64 6.99
CA LEU A 152 -11.36 2.57 6.10
C LEU A 152 -11.56 3.95 6.75
N THR A 153 -11.73 3.99 8.07
CA THR A 153 -11.78 5.26 8.82
C THR A 153 -10.42 5.95 8.83
N LEU A 154 -9.33 5.20 8.99
CA LEU A 154 -7.97 5.73 8.90
C LEU A 154 -7.67 6.21 7.47
N LEU A 155 -8.09 5.44 6.47
CA LEU A 155 -7.92 5.75 5.06
C LEU A 155 -8.56 7.09 4.68
N TYR A 156 -9.77 7.35 5.18
CA TYR A 156 -10.44 8.64 5.00
C TYR A 156 -9.58 9.82 5.46
N GLN A 157 -8.85 9.68 6.58
CA GLN A 157 -7.94 10.71 7.07
C GLN A 157 -6.67 10.80 6.20
N CYS A 158 -6.07 9.66 5.84
CA CYS A 158 -4.87 9.61 5.00
C CYS A 158 -5.10 10.25 3.62
N MET A 159 -6.25 10.03 3.00
CA MET A 159 -6.61 10.60 1.69
C MET A 159 -6.70 12.13 1.71
N GLN A 160 -6.85 12.74 2.89
CA GLN A 160 -6.93 14.18 3.09
C GLN A 160 -5.63 14.77 3.68
N ASP A 161 -4.60 13.94 3.88
CA ASP A 161 -3.34 14.40 4.46
C ASP A 161 -2.67 15.44 3.57
N LYS A 162 -1.95 16.40 4.17
CA LYS A 162 -1.22 17.46 3.45
C LYS A 162 -0.06 16.90 2.62
N MET A 163 0.56 15.81 3.07
CA MET A 163 1.71 15.18 2.41
C MET A 163 1.24 14.35 1.19
N PRO A 164 1.70 14.67 -0.03
CA PRO A 164 1.31 13.96 -1.26
C PRO A 164 1.53 12.44 -1.19
N GLU A 165 2.65 12.00 -0.62
CA GLU A 165 3.07 10.61 -0.53
C GLU A 165 2.09 9.78 0.31
N VAL A 166 1.56 10.35 1.39
CA VAL A 166 0.50 9.71 2.19
C VAL A 166 -0.77 9.52 1.37
N ARG A 167 -1.17 10.55 0.60
CA ARG A 167 -2.35 10.45 -0.27
C ARG A 167 -2.14 9.40 -1.37
N GLN A 168 -0.96 9.39 -2.01
CA GLN A 168 -0.58 8.41 -3.01
C GLN A 168 -0.76 6.97 -2.52
N SER A 169 -0.17 6.63 -1.37
CA SER A 169 -0.26 5.28 -0.77
C SER A 169 -1.70 4.94 -0.34
N SER A 170 -2.44 5.92 0.19
CA SER A 170 -3.84 5.71 0.55
C SER A 170 -4.74 5.40 -0.67
N PHE A 171 -4.49 6.03 -1.82
CA PHE A 171 -5.24 5.75 -3.04
C PHE A 171 -4.88 4.39 -3.65
N ALA A 172 -3.62 3.96 -3.55
CA ALA A 172 -3.23 2.59 -3.91
C ALA A 172 -3.99 1.56 -3.06
N LEU A 173 -3.95 1.72 -1.74
CA LEU A 173 -4.66 0.82 -0.83
C LEU A 173 -6.18 0.83 -1.09
N LEU A 174 -6.77 1.98 -1.39
CA LEU A 174 -8.19 2.07 -1.74
C LEU A 174 -8.53 1.21 -2.97
N GLY A 175 -7.74 1.31 -4.04
CA GLY A 175 -7.96 0.51 -5.26
C GLY A 175 -7.80 -0.99 -5.00
N ASP A 176 -6.78 -1.40 -4.23
CA ASP A 176 -6.59 -2.81 -3.89
C ASP A 176 -7.70 -3.37 -3.00
N LEU A 177 -8.15 -2.63 -2.00
CA LEU A 177 -9.31 -3.02 -1.18
C LEU A 177 -10.61 -3.05 -1.98
N THR A 178 -10.75 -2.17 -2.98
CA THR A 178 -11.89 -2.16 -3.89
C THR A 178 -11.95 -3.45 -4.71
N LYS A 179 -10.81 -3.94 -5.21
CA LYS A 179 -10.74 -5.25 -5.88
C LYS A 179 -10.97 -6.42 -4.91
N ALA A 180 -10.39 -6.35 -3.71
CA ALA A 180 -10.36 -7.48 -2.78
C ALA A 180 -11.68 -7.69 -2.02
N CYS A 181 -12.30 -6.62 -1.50
CA CYS A 181 -13.45 -6.72 -0.61
C CYS A 181 -14.36 -5.48 -0.70
N PHE A 182 -14.88 -5.21 -1.91
CA PHE A 182 -15.70 -4.03 -2.20
C PHE A 182 -16.90 -3.83 -1.26
N GLN A 183 -17.47 -4.90 -0.70
CA GLN A 183 -18.59 -4.80 0.23
C GLN A 183 -18.31 -3.90 1.44
N HIS A 184 -17.04 -3.80 1.86
CA HIS A 184 -16.63 -2.92 2.96
C HIS A 184 -16.35 -1.50 2.48
N VAL A 185 -15.89 -1.34 1.23
CA VAL A 185 -15.56 -0.04 0.63
C VAL A 185 -16.83 0.70 0.17
N LYS A 186 -17.82 -0.02 -0.37
CA LYS A 186 -19.05 0.53 -0.97
C LYS A 186 -19.74 1.58 -0.08
N PRO A 187 -19.91 1.39 1.25
CA PRO A 187 -20.52 2.39 2.13
C PRO A 187 -19.77 3.73 2.20
N CYS A 188 -18.47 3.76 1.89
CA CYS A 188 -17.61 4.95 1.98
C CYS A 188 -17.48 5.72 0.65
N ILE A 189 -18.00 5.18 -0.47
CA ILE A 189 -17.79 5.75 -1.81
C ILE A 189 -18.32 7.18 -1.93
N ALA A 190 -19.44 7.50 -1.28
CA ALA A 190 -20.01 8.85 -1.28
C ALA A 190 -19.05 9.89 -0.67
N ASP A 191 -18.25 9.51 0.32
CA ASP A 191 -17.27 10.37 0.97
C ASP A 191 -15.93 10.37 0.22
N PHE A 192 -15.54 9.22 -0.37
CA PHE A 192 -14.25 9.05 -1.02
C PHE A 192 -14.18 9.67 -2.42
N MET A 193 -15.25 9.61 -3.21
CA MET A 193 -15.25 10.12 -4.59
C MET A 193 -14.94 11.62 -4.70
N PRO A 194 -15.50 12.51 -3.84
CA PRO A 194 -15.09 13.91 -3.80
C PRO A 194 -13.58 14.11 -3.58
N ILE A 195 -12.99 13.31 -2.69
CA ILE A 195 -11.56 13.41 -2.37
C ILE A 195 -10.71 12.95 -3.57
N LEU A 196 -11.09 11.84 -4.21
CA LEU A 196 -10.44 11.37 -5.43
C LEU A 196 -10.50 12.40 -6.55
N GLY A 197 -11.68 13.00 -6.78
CA GLY A 197 -11.87 14.03 -7.82
C GLY A 197 -11.00 15.26 -7.60
N THR A 198 -10.82 15.71 -6.35
CA THR A 198 -9.92 16.84 -6.03
C THR A 198 -8.43 16.50 -6.15
N ASN A 199 -8.07 15.20 -6.15
CA ASN A 199 -6.70 14.72 -6.32
C ASN A 199 -6.36 14.34 -7.78
N LEU A 200 -7.26 14.57 -8.73
CA LEU A 200 -6.97 14.54 -10.18
C LEU A 200 -6.17 15.78 -10.61
N ASN A 201 -5.06 16.03 -9.93
CA ASN A 201 -4.12 17.11 -10.22
C ASN A 201 -2.84 16.54 -10.87
N PRO A 202 -2.64 16.64 -12.19
CA PRO A 202 -1.46 16.15 -12.90
C PRO A 202 -0.13 16.81 -12.51
N GLU A 203 -0.11 17.86 -11.68
CA GLU A 203 1.14 18.37 -11.07
C GLU A 203 1.72 17.38 -10.04
N LEU A 204 0.86 16.62 -9.37
CA LEU A 204 1.23 15.56 -8.43
C LEU A 204 1.04 14.21 -9.11
N ILE A 205 1.92 13.90 -10.05
CA ILE A 205 1.81 12.76 -10.99
C ILE A 205 1.43 11.46 -10.30
N SER A 206 2.17 11.05 -9.26
CA SER A 206 1.95 9.76 -8.59
C SER A 206 0.64 9.71 -7.81
N VAL A 207 0.26 10.83 -7.18
CA VAL A 207 -1.03 10.96 -6.48
C VAL A 207 -2.18 10.87 -7.48
N CYS A 208 -2.09 11.64 -8.57
CA CYS A 208 -3.08 11.67 -9.64
C CYS A 208 -3.22 10.31 -10.31
N ASN A 209 -2.11 9.60 -10.53
CA ASN A 209 -2.10 8.26 -11.08
C ASN A 209 -2.87 7.27 -10.21
N ASN A 210 -2.58 7.22 -8.91
CA ASN A 210 -3.25 6.28 -8.02
C ASN A 210 -4.71 6.66 -7.77
N ALA A 211 -5.03 7.96 -7.72
CA ALA A 211 -6.42 8.43 -7.66
C ALA A 211 -7.20 8.00 -8.91
N THR A 212 -6.63 8.21 -10.10
CA THR A 212 -7.22 7.79 -11.38
C THR A 212 -7.46 6.28 -11.42
N TRP A 213 -6.44 5.50 -11.06
CA TRP A 213 -6.54 4.05 -11.02
C TRP A 213 -7.61 3.57 -10.02
N ALA A 214 -7.63 4.13 -8.80
CA ALA A 214 -8.65 3.78 -7.80
C ALA A 214 -10.07 4.11 -8.26
N ILE A 215 -10.28 5.26 -8.95
CA ILE A 215 -11.57 5.57 -9.57
C ILE A 215 -11.96 4.50 -10.59
N GLY A 216 -11.03 4.04 -11.43
CA GLY A 216 -11.27 2.95 -12.38
C GLY A 216 -11.72 1.65 -11.73
N GLU A 217 -11.05 1.21 -10.66
CA GLU A 217 -11.43 0.03 -9.91
C GLU A 217 -12.82 0.18 -9.26
N ILE A 218 -13.11 1.36 -8.71
CA ILE A 218 -14.43 1.67 -8.12
C ILE A 218 -15.52 1.63 -9.19
N SER A 219 -15.28 2.23 -10.36
CA SER A 219 -16.26 2.24 -11.46
C SER A 219 -16.65 0.84 -11.90
N ILE A 220 -15.67 -0.07 -12.00
CA ILE A 220 -15.91 -1.48 -12.37
C ILE A 220 -16.85 -2.16 -11.35
N GLN A 221 -16.65 -1.91 -10.05
CA GLN A 221 -17.46 -2.51 -8.99
C GLN A 221 -18.85 -1.85 -8.83
N MET A 222 -18.95 -0.54 -9.04
CA MET A 222 -20.19 0.23 -8.93
C MET A 222 -21.13 0.01 -10.12
N GLY A 223 -20.59 -0.19 -11.33
CA GLY A 223 -21.37 -0.29 -12.56
C GLY A 223 -22.33 0.91 -12.71
N PRO A 224 -23.64 0.69 -12.96
CA PRO A 224 -24.61 1.78 -13.12
C PRO A 224 -24.73 2.72 -11.91
N GLU A 225 -24.40 2.26 -10.70
CA GLU A 225 -24.44 3.09 -9.49
C GLU A 225 -23.36 4.18 -9.49
N MET A 226 -22.38 4.11 -10.41
CA MET A 226 -21.34 5.13 -10.56
C MET A 226 -21.86 6.45 -11.15
N GLN A 227 -23.04 6.43 -11.79
CA GLN A 227 -23.60 7.55 -12.54
C GLN A 227 -23.54 8.91 -11.81
N PRO A 228 -23.87 9.03 -10.51
CA PRO A 228 -23.85 10.31 -9.81
C PRO A 228 -22.45 10.94 -9.70
N TYR A 229 -21.39 10.13 -9.79
CA TYR A 229 -20.01 10.56 -9.59
C TYR A 229 -19.29 10.86 -10.90
N ILE A 230 -19.80 10.44 -12.06
CA ILE A 230 -19.12 10.60 -13.35
C ILE A 230 -18.81 12.08 -13.65
N ALA A 231 -19.78 12.97 -13.44
CA ALA A 231 -19.63 14.39 -13.74
C ALA A 231 -18.51 15.06 -12.92
N MET A 232 -18.16 14.50 -11.76
CA MET A 232 -17.14 15.03 -10.85
C MET A 232 -15.71 14.79 -11.35
N VAL A 233 -15.49 13.71 -12.11
CA VAL A 233 -14.16 13.20 -12.47
C VAL A 233 -13.90 13.22 -13.99
N LEU A 234 -14.96 13.12 -14.81
CA LEU A 234 -14.82 12.95 -16.24
C LEU A 234 -14.11 14.12 -16.92
N HIS A 235 -14.40 15.35 -16.53
CA HIS A 235 -13.79 16.54 -17.14
C HIS A 235 -12.27 16.54 -16.94
N GLN A 236 -11.83 16.32 -15.70
CA GLN A 236 -10.41 16.29 -15.34
C GLN A 236 -9.69 15.14 -16.04
N LEU A 237 -10.30 13.96 -16.15
CA LEU A 237 -9.70 12.83 -16.85
C LEU A 237 -9.55 13.10 -18.36
N VAL A 238 -10.52 13.76 -18.99
CA VAL A 238 -10.43 14.20 -20.39
C VAL A 238 -9.32 15.26 -20.57
N GLU A 239 -9.12 16.15 -19.60
CA GLU A 239 -7.99 17.09 -19.65
C GLU A 239 -6.65 16.38 -19.50
N ILE A 240 -6.53 15.44 -18.56
CA ILE A 240 -5.30 14.69 -18.28
C ILE A 240 -4.87 13.87 -19.50
N ILE A 241 -5.78 13.14 -20.14
CA ILE A 241 -5.43 12.28 -21.30
C ILE A 241 -4.96 13.07 -22.52
N ASN A 242 -5.42 14.33 -22.66
CA ASN A 242 -5.03 15.22 -23.75
C ASN A 242 -3.87 16.16 -23.39
N ARG A 243 -3.35 16.11 -22.15
CA ARG A 243 -2.29 17.00 -21.69
C ARG A 243 -0.94 16.58 -22.30
N PRO A 244 -0.17 17.51 -22.90
CA PRO A 244 1.15 17.21 -23.43
C PRO A 244 2.15 16.91 -22.31
N ASN A 245 3.17 16.11 -22.61
CA ASN A 245 4.25 15.72 -21.68
C ASN A 245 3.77 14.98 -20.41
N THR A 246 2.59 14.37 -20.45
CA THR A 246 2.10 13.50 -19.38
C THR A 246 2.82 12.14 -19.41
N PRO A 247 3.29 11.61 -18.27
CA PRO A 247 3.91 10.29 -18.20
C PRO A 247 3.00 9.18 -18.73
N LYS A 248 3.60 8.20 -19.38
CA LYS A 248 2.89 7.09 -20.05
C LYS A 248 1.97 6.32 -19.08
N THR A 249 2.43 6.03 -17.87
CA THR A 249 1.64 5.28 -16.87
C THR A 249 0.36 6.00 -16.47
N LEU A 250 0.42 7.33 -16.28
CA LEU A 250 -0.77 8.14 -15.99
C LEU A 250 -1.75 8.15 -17.17
N LEU A 251 -1.25 8.26 -18.41
CA LEU A 251 -2.10 8.17 -19.61
C LEU A 251 -2.77 6.79 -19.75
N GLU A 252 -2.05 5.71 -19.46
CA GLU A 252 -2.57 4.35 -19.49
C GLU A 252 -3.70 4.18 -18.46
N ASN A 253 -3.49 4.58 -17.21
CA ASN A 253 -4.52 4.51 -16.17
C ASN A 253 -5.73 5.41 -16.45
N THR A 254 -5.50 6.59 -17.04
CA THR A 254 -6.58 7.48 -17.47
C THR A 254 -7.41 6.84 -18.59
N GLY A 255 -6.75 6.17 -19.54
CA GLY A 255 -7.40 5.51 -20.67
C GLY A 255 -8.12 4.21 -20.34
N THR A 256 -7.74 3.51 -19.26
CA THR A 256 -8.37 2.25 -18.82
C THR A 256 -9.57 2.45 -17.91
N THR A 257 -9.80 3.66 -17.40
CA THR A 257 -10.96 3.99 -16.57
C THR A 257 -12.24 3.84 -17.40
N ARG A 258 -13.00 2.76 -17.16
CA ARG A 258 -14.26 2.44 -17.84
C ARG A 258 -15.45 2.82 -16.96
N TRP A 259 -16.51 3.36 -17.56
CA TRP A 259 -17.76 3.77 -16.90
C TRP A 259 -18.93 2.96 -17.44
#